data_AF-A0A7C9AMN4-F1
#
_entry.id   AF-A0A7C9AMN4-F1
#
_cell.length_a   1.000
_cell.length_b   1.000
_cell.length_c   1.000
_cell.angle_alpha   90.00
_cell.angle_beta   90.00
_cell.angle_gamma   90.00
#
_symmetry.space_group_name_H-M   'P 1'
#
loop_
_entity.id
_entity.type
_entity.pdbx_description
1 polymer ?
#
loop_
_entity_poly.entity_id
_entity_poly.type
_entity_poly.pdbx_seq_one_letter_code
_entity_poly.pdbx_strand_id
1 'polypeptide(L)'
;AGCVSRILSPIYNTIYDYGYGVLKSTLIVDHKTPIRSGDDSVELHPVKISTLALSLDQITKIKTKLRVTVNDVITGTVFLGARLYMQETRKESGHSRSTVLVVLNTRNIGGYKSVQDMLNPDNKSLWGNQFSFLHVGLPKLVNGQYSSPLDFVAHAQRLIKRKRNSLAVYLTGQFLEMIRKLRGPEAAARFIHKTFKNSSTTISNMI
;
A
#
# COMPACT_ATOMS: atom_id res chain seq x y z
N ALA A 1 -28.29 10.26 20.82
CA ALA A 1 -27.65 10.75 19.58
C ALA A 1 -26.45 9.87 19.13
N GLY A 2 -26.56 8.53 19.13
CA GLY A 2 -25.41 7.62 18.97
C GLY A 2 -25.28 6.87 17.63
N CYS A 3 -26.26 6.98 16.72
CA CYS A 3 -26.27 6.18 15.48
C CYS A 3 -25.56 6.89 14.31
N VAL A 4 -25.60 8.23 14.28
CA VAL A 4 -25.08 9.06 13.17
C VAL A 4 -23.55 9.06 13.11
N SER A 5 -22.86 9.05 14.26
CA SER A 5 -21.39 9.02 14.34
C SER A 5 -20.75 7.76 13.72
N ARG A 6 -21.43 6.61 13.80
CA ARG A 6 -20.87 5.31 13.38
C ARG A 6 -20.96 5.07 11.86
N ILE A 7 -21.90 5.71 11.17
CA ILE A 7 -22.10 5.61 9.70
C ILE A 7 -21.36 6.72 8.96
N LEU A 8 -21.22 7.90 9.55
CA LEU A 8 -20.47 9.01 8.94
C LEU A 8 -18.97 8.70 8.80
N SER A 9 -18.39 7.95 9.75
CA SER A 9 -16.96 7.63 9.74
C SER A 9 -16.54 6.77 8.53
N PRO A 10 -17.23 5.67 8.16
CA PRO A 10 -16.92 4.91 6.94
C PRO A 10 -17.07 5.68 5.63
N ILE A 11 -18.12 6.51 5.50
CA ILE A 11 -18.36 7.33 4.30
C ILE A 11 -17.27 8.38 4.16
N TYR A 12 -16.97 9.10 5.25
CA TYR A 12 -15.88 10.08 5.29
C TYR A 12 -14.53 9.44 4.93
N ASN A 13 -14.20 8.30 5.55
CA ASN A 13 -12.97 7.59 5.26
C ASN A 13 -12.91 7.15 3.79
N THR A 14 -14.04 6.72 3.20
CA THR A 14 -14.10 6.35 1.78
C THR A 14 -13.84 7.54 0.87
N ILE A 15 -14.53 8.67 1.08
CA ILE A 15 -14.33 9.89 0.29
C ILE A 15 -12.89 10.38 0.42
N TYR A 16 -12.38 10.47 1.65
CA TYR A 16 -11.02 10.93 1.91
C TYR A 16 -9.98 9.99 1.30
N ASP A 17 -10.08 8.68 1.54
CA ASP A 17 -9.08 7.72 1.09
C ASP A 17 -9.08 7.56 -0.43
N TYR A 18 -10.26 7.55 -1.08
CA TYR A 18 -10.39 7.49 -2.52
C TYR A 18 -9.92 8.79 -3.18
N GLY A 19 -10.43 9.95 -2.72
CA GLY A 19 -10.06 11.26 -3.26
C GLY A 19 -8.57 11.52 -3.11
N TYR A 20 -8.00 11.24 -1.94
CA TYR A 20 -6.55 11.31 -1.73
C TYR A 20 -5.80 10.35 -2.67
N GLY A 21 -6.29 9.12 -2.85
CA GLY A 21 -5.69 8.14 -3.76
C GLY A 21 -5.67 8.60 -5.23
N VAL A 22 -6.74 9.23 -5.70
CA VAL A 22 -6.82 9.80 -7.05
C VAL A 22 -5.87 10.99 -7.19
N LEU A 23 -5.88 11.92 -6.22
CA LEU A 23 -4.95 13.06 -6.21
C LEU A 23 -3.50 12.60 -6.16
N LYS A 24 -3.20 11.57 -5.36
CA LYS A 24 -1.87 10.96 -5.24
C LYS A 24 -1.41 10.30 -6.53
N SER A 25 -2.31 9.63 -7.23
CA SER A 25 -2.04 9.01 -8.53
C SER A 25 -1.83 10.02 -9.66
N THR A 26 -2.34 11.25 -9.52
CA THR A 26 -2.39 12.23 -10.62
C THR A 26 -1.51 13.45 -10.40
N LEU A 27 -1.61 14.11 -9.24
CA LEU A 27 -1.05 15.43 -8.97
C LEU A 27 0.00 15.42 -7.85
N ILE A 28 -0.19 14.61 -6.80
CA ILE A 28 0.64 14.66 -5.60
C ILE A 28 1.83 13.69 -5.74
N VAL A 29 3.02 14.22 -6.03
CA VAL A 29 4.27 13.45 -6.17
C VAL A 29 5.04 13.45 -4.86
N ASP A 30 5.56 12.31 -4.37
CA ASP A 30 6.41 12.28 -3.15
C ASP A 30 7.74 13.01 -3.34
N HIS A 31 8.30 13.49 -2.23
CA HIS A 31 9.58 14.17 -2.28
C HIS A 31 10.69 13.22 -2.75
N LYS A 32 11.76 13.77 -3.34
CA LYS A 32 12.97 13.01 -3.63
C LYS A 32 13.63 12.64 -2.30
N THR A 33 13.86 11.34 -2.08
CA THR A 33 14.37 10.77 -0.83
C THR A 33 15.25 9.56 -1.14
N PRO A 34 16.04 9.04 -0.19
CA PRO A 34 16.85 7.83 -0.41
C PRO A 34 16.05 6.61 -0.89
N ILE A 35 14.75 6.56 -0.60
CA ILE A 35 13.84 5.49 -1.06
C ILE A 35 13.08 5.86 -2.34
N ARG A 36 13.26 7.07 -2.89
CA ARG A 36 12.61 7.56 -4.12
C ARG A 36 13.50 8.57 -4.84
N SER A 37 14.19 8.16 -5.90
CA SER A 37 14.98 9.06 -6.75
C SER A 37 14.12 10.11 -7.45
N GLY A 38 12.96 9.68 -7.95
CA GLY A 38 12.04 10.54 -8.72
C GLY A 38 12.51 10.82 -10.14
N ASP A 39 13.47 10.04 -10.64
CA ASP A 39 13.95 10.11 -12.01
C ASP A 39 13.07 9.26 -12.94
N ASP A 40 13.18 9.52 -14.24
CA ASP A 40 12.39 8.80 -15.23
C ASP A 40 13.04 7.45 -15.56
N SER A 41 12.21 6.45 -15.83
CA SER A 41 12.66 5.11 -16.28
C SER A 41 13.58 4.37 -15.28
N VAL A 42 13.39 4.61 -13.98
CA VAL A 42 14.14 3.90 -12.92
C VAL A 42 13.90 2.39 -12.98
N GLU A 43 12.73 1.97 -13.46
CA GLU A 43 12.37 0.57 -13.68
C GLU A 43 13.23 -0.15 -14.73
N LEU A 44 13.95 0.58 -15.59
CA LEU A 44 14.86 0.00 -16.59
C LEU A 44 16.30 -0.14 -16.08
N HIS A 45 16.59 0.41 -14.90
CA HIS A 45 17.93 0.35 -14.33
C HIS A 45 18.22 -1.05 -13.77
N PRO A 46 19.50 -1.47 -13.73
CA PRO A 46 19.89 -2.72 -13.08
C PRO A 46 19.39 -2.79 -11.63
N VAL A 47 18.67 -3.87 -11.30
CA VAL A 47 18.10 -4.08 -9.96
C VAL A 47 18.98 -5.05 -9.18
N LYS A 48 19.36 -4.67 -7.96
CA LYS A 48 19.94 -5.60 -6.99
C LYS A 48 18.86 -6.11 -6.06
N ILE A 49 18.64 -7.42 -6.08
CA ILE A 49 17.69 -8.09 -5.18
C ILE A 49 18.44 -8.52 -3.92
N SER A 50 17.87 -8.19 -2.77
CA SER A 50 18.38 -8.58 -1.45
C SER A 50 17.28 -9.30 -0.68
N THR A 51 17.65 -10.34 0.05
CA THR A 51 16.73 -11.14 0.87
C THR A 51 17.04 -10.91 2.34
N LEU A 52 16.00 -10.59 3.12
CA LEU A 52 16.07 -10.50 4.58
C LEU A 52 15.25 -11.63 5.18
N ALA A 53 15.89 -12.48 5.99
CA ALA A 53 15.21 -13.52 6.75
C ALA A 53 14.80 -12.97 8.13
N LEU A 54 13.51 -13.08 8.46
CA LEU A 54 12.97 -12.70 9.76
C LEU A 54 12.43 -13.94 10.47
N SER A 55 12.70 -14.06 11.77
CA SER A 55 12.21 -15.18 12.59
C SER A 55 10.69 -15.11 12.72
N LEU A 56 10.00 -16.18 12.30
CA LEU A 56 8.56 -16.31 12.44
C LEU A 56 8.12 -16.33 13.90
N ASP A 57 8.93 -16.91 14.80
CA ASP A 57 8.65 -16.92 16.24
C ASP A 57 8.63 -15.50 16.81
N GLN A 58 9.58 -14.65 16.40
CA GLN A 58 9.65 -13.26 16.86
C GLN A 58 8.47 -12.45 16.30
N ILE A 59 8.14 -12.64 15.02
CA ILE A 59 6.95 -12.02 14.41
C ILE A 59 5.69 -12.45 15.16
N THR A 60 5.58 -13.74 15.50
CA THR A 60 4.43 -14.30 16.20
C THR A 60 4.32 -13.76 17.63
N LYS A 61 5.44 -13.58 18.34
CA LYS A 61 5.46 -12.94 19.67
C LYS A 61 4.96 -11.49 19.62
N ILE A 62 5.38 -10.72 18.61
CA ILE A 62 4.91 -9.33 18.43
C ILE A 62 3.42 -9.32 18.08
N LYS A 63 3.02 -10.20 17.16
CA LYS A 63 1.62 -10.38 16.73
C LYS A 63 0.70 -10.62 17.92
N THR A 64 1.05 -11.56 18.80
CA THR A 64 0.24 -11.92 19.98
C THR A 64 0.21 -10.80 21.00
N LYS A 65 1.37 -10.18 21.30
CA LYS A 65 1.47 -9.09 22.27
C LYS A 65 0.66 -7.86 21.86
N LEU A 66 0.67 -7.49 20.58
CA LEU A 66 -0.04 -6.33 20.06
C LEU A 66 -1.46 -6.65 19.54
N ARG A 67 -1.86 -7.93 19.50
CA ARG A 67 -3.13 -8.42 18.94
C ARG A 67 -3.35 -7.92 17.49
N VAL A 68 -2.31 -8.05 16.67
CA VAL A 68 -2.30 -7.62 15.26
C VAL A 68 -2.14 -8.81 14.31
N THR A 69 -2.05 -8.59 13.00
CA THR A 69 -1.74 -9.64 12.02
C THR A 69 -0.23 -9.70 11.69
N VAL A 70 0.23 -10.79 11.08
CA VAL A 70 1.61 -10.91 10.57
C VAL A 70 1.92 -9.78 9.58
N ASN A 71 0.96 -9.45 8.71
CA ASN A 71 1.11 -8.39 7.71
C ASN A 71 1.27 -7.01 8.35
N ASP A 72 0.60 -6.74 9.47
CA ASP A 72 0.77 -5.49 10.22
C ASP A 72 2.17 -5.39 10.84
N VAL A 73 2.70 -6.49 11.39
CA VAL A 73 4.05 -6.54 11.96
C VAL A 73 5.10 -6.27 10.88
N ILE A 74 5.06 -7.02 9.77
CA ILE A 74 6.00 -6.86 8.67
C ILE A 74 5.93 -5.45 8.09
N THR A 75 4.72 -4.92 7.86
CA THR A 75 4.54 -3.57 7.33
C THR A 75 5.10 -2.52 8.28
N GLY A 76 4.85 -2.65 9.59
CA GLY A 76 5.41 -1.74 10.61
C GLY A 76 6.95 -1.79 10.65
N THR A 77 7.54 -2.99 10.54
CA THR A 77 8.99 -3.16 10.43
C THR A 77 9.56 -2.47 9.20
N VAL A 78 8.92 -2.62 8.03
CA VAL A 78 9.35 -1.94 6.80
C VAL A 78 9.23 -0.42 6.93
N PHE A 79 8.17 0.10 7.56
CA PHE A 79 8.02 1.55 7.77
C PHE A 79 9.13 2.11 8.64
N LEU A 80 9.44 1.44 9.75
CA LEU A 80 10.53 1.84 10.64
C LEU A 80 11.88 1.76 9.92
N GLY A 81 12.17 0.64 9.28
CA GLY A 81 13.43 0.42 8.55
C GLY A 81 13.64 1.46 7.44
N ALA A 82 12.60 1.74 6.64
CA ALA A 82 12.66 2.77 5.61
C ALA A 82 12.95 4.16 6.20
N ARG A 83 12.34 4.50 7.34
CA ARG A 83 12.56 5.79 8.00
C ARG A 83 13.96 5.93 8.60
N LEU A 84 14.46 4.88 9.26
CA LEU A 84 15.83 4.85 9.77
C LEU A 84 16.84 4.99 8.62
N TYR A 85 16.63 4.24 7.53
CA TYR A 85 17.48 4.32 6.33
C TYR A 85 17.48 5.72 5.71
N MET A 86 16.31 6.36 5.58
CA MET A 86 16.21 7.73 5.10
C MET A 86 17.01 8.68 5.98
N GLN A 87 16.78 8.65 7.30
CA GLN A 87 17.42 9.54 8.25
C GLN A 87 18.95 9.41 8.24
N GLU A 88 19.46 8.18 8.16
CA GLU A 88 20.89 7.89 8.14
C GLU A 88 21.54 8.32 6.82
N THR A 89 20.88 8.04 5.68
CA THR A 89 21.45 8.32 4.35
C THR A 89 21.44 9.80 4.02
N ARG A 90 20.39 10.52 4.42
CA ARG A 90 20.26 11.96 4.21
C ARG A 90 19.54 12.58 5.40
N LYS A 91 20.28 13.37 6.17
CA LYS A 91 19.74 14.18 7.27
C LYS A 91 18.51 14.96 6.80
N GLU A 92 17.50 15.06 7.67
CA GLU A 92 16.17 15.67 7.42
C GLU A 92 15.21 14.89 6.51
N SER A 93 15.68 13.90 5.76
CA SER A 93 14.78 13.11 4.90
C SER A 93 13.81 12.23 5.70
N GLY A 94 14.07 11.96 6.99
CA GLY A 94 13.17 11.27 7.91
C GLY A 94 11.79 11.94 8.09
N HIS A 95 11.67 13.23 7.79
CA HIS A 95 10.40 14.00 7.85
C HIS A 95 9.74 14.20 6.49
N SER A 96 10.37 13.75 5.41
CA SER A 96 9.85 13.91 4.06
C SER A 96 8.56 13.13 3.85
N ARG A 97 7.68 13.68 3.01
CA ARG A 97 6.46 12.99 2.61
C ARG A 97 6.84 11.80 1.73
N SER A 98 6.43 10.63 2.19
CA SER A 98 6.71 9.37 1.54
C SER A 98 5.49 8.47 1.68
N THR A 99 5.15 7.78 0.60
CA THR A 99 3.97 6.93 0.50
C THR A 99 4.42 5.54 0.09
N VAL A 100 3.96 4.54 0.84
CA VAL A 100 3.99 3.14 0.44
C VAL A 100 2.72 2.83 -0.35
N LEU A 101 2.87 2.22 -1.52
CA LEU A 101 1.79 1.53 -2.19
C LEU A 101 1.70 0.11 -1.66
N VAL A 102 0.61 -0.22 -0.97
CA VAL A 102 0.32 -1.59 -0.58
C VAL A 102 -0.47 -2.25 -1.70
N VAL A 103 0.16 -3.19 -2.40
CA VAL A 103 -0.48 -3.91 -3.51
C VAL A 103 -1.29 -5.07 -2.94
N LEU A 104 -2.55 -5.15 -3.36
CA LEU A 104 -3.54 -6.12 -2.92
C LEU A 104 -3.92 -7.02 -4.07
N ASN A 105 -3.95 -8.33 -3.82
CA ASN A 105 -4.57 -9.27 -4.75
C ASN A 105 -6.10 -9.10 -4.68
N THR A 106 -6.75 -8.86 -5.82
CA THR A 106 -8.20 -8.70 -5.91
C THR A 106 -8.91 -9.96 -6.41
N ARG A 107 -8.17 -11.04 -6.71
CA ARG A 107 -8.80 -12.33 -6.99
C ARG A 107 -9.59 -12.77 -5.76
N ASN A 108 -10.86 -13.12 -5.98
CA ASN A 108 -11.78 -13.52 -4.92
C ASN A 108 -11.13 -14.60 -4.03
N ILE A 109 -11.24 -14.41 -2.71
CA ILE A 109 -10.48 -15.08 -1.63
C ILE A 109 -11.04 -16.51 -1.39
N GLY A 110 -11.30 -17.26 -2.46
CA GLY A 110 -11.84 -18.62 -2.43
C GLY A 110 -10.78 -19.71 -2.55
N GLY A 111 -9.50 -19.38 -2.32
CA GLY A 111 -8.37 -20.29 -2.46
C GLY A 111 -7.62 -20.17 -3.78
N TYR A 112 -6.56 -20.97 -3.89
CA TYR A 112 -5.78 -21.12 -5.13
C TYR A 112 -6.67 -21.65 -6.25
N LYS A 113 -6.54 -21.09 -7.46
CA LYS A 113 -7.20 -21.60 -8.66
C LYS A 113 -6.14 -22.08 -9.64
N SER A 114 -6.39 -23.22 -10.28
CA SER A 114 -5.50 -23.71 -11.31
C SER A 114 -5.54 -22.81 -12.54
N VAL A 115 -4.51 -22.88 -13.40
CA VAL A 115 -4.50 -22.18 -14.69
C VAL A 115 -5.69 -22.58 -15.55
N GLN A 116 -6.06 -23.86 -15.55
CA GLN A 116 -7.20 -24.38 -16.31
C GLN A 116 -8.52 -23.74 -15.85
N ASP A 117 -8.71 -23.61 -14.53
CA ASP A 117 -9.89 -22.94 -13.96
C ASP A 117 -9.96 -21.46 -14.35
N MET A 118 -8.82 -20.79 -14.47
CA MET A 118 -8.72 -19.37 -14.82
C MET A 118 -8.91 -19.09 -16.31
N LEU A 119 -8.77 -20.10 -17.17
CA LEU A 119 -9.03 -19.99 -18.62
C LEU A 119 -10.51 -20.18 -18.95
N ASN A 120 -11.31 -20.73 -18.04
CA ASN A 120 -12.74 -20.90 -18.24
C ASN A 120 -13.46 -19.53 -18.10
N PRO A 121 -14.10 -19.01 -19.18
CA PRO A 121 -14.80 -17.72 -19.15
C PRO A 121 -15.99 -17.68 -18.18
N ASP A 122 -16.55 -18.83 -17.83
CA ASP A 122 -17.67 -18.93 -16.87
C ASP A 122 -17.20 -18.77 -15.41
N ASN A 123 -15.87 -18.75 -15.18
CA ASN A 123 -15.32 -18.63 -13.85
C ASN A 123 -15.15 -17.17 -13.42
N LYS A 124 -15.47 -16.87 -12.17
CA LYS A 124 -15.37 -15.51 -11.59
C LYS A 124 -13.93 -14.97 -11.48
N SER A 125 -12.92 -15.82 -11.68
CA SER A 125 -11.50 -15.43 -11.55
C SER A 125 -10.77 -15.84 -12.81
N LEU A 126 -10.75 -14.92 -13.77
CA LEU A 126 -10.11 -15.11 -15.06
C LEU A 126 -8.59 -14.92 -14.99
N TRP A 127 -7.90 -15.46 -15.98
CA TRP A 127 -6.48 -15.25 -16.22
C TRP A 127 -6.16 -13.76 -16.48
N GLY A 128 -5.02 -13.30 -15.96
CA GLY A 128 -4.55 -11.92 -16.09
C GLY A 128 -4.30 -11.23 -14.75
N ASN A 129 -3.77 -10.00 -14.79
CA ASN A 129 -3.37 -9.24 -13.59
C ASN A 129 -4.60 -8.67 -12.88
N GLN A 130 -4.94 -9.23 -11.73
CA GLN A 130 -6.01 -8.74 -10.86
C GLN A 130 -5.42 -8.27 -9.54
N PHE A 131 -5.16 -6.97 -9.47
CA PHE A 131 -4.69 -6.34 -8.25
C PHE A 131 -5.33 -4.96 -8.09
N SER A 132 -5.27 -4.45 -6.87
CA SER A 132 -5.53 -3.06 -6.55
C SER A 132 -4.41 -2.58 -5.62
N PHE A 133 -4.42 -1.30 -5.26
CA PHE A 133 -3.40 -0.75 -4.40
C PHE A 133 -3.99 0.26 -3.41
N LEU A 134 -3.35 0.34 -2.25
CA LEU A 134 -3.66 1.29 -1.21
C LEU A 134 -2.49 2.26 -1.02
N HIS A 135 -2.80 3.55 -1.05
CA HIS A 135 -1.86 4.59 -0.68
C HIS A 135 -1.77 4.69 0.84
N VAL A 136 -0.61 4.36 1.38
CA VAL A 136 -0.31 4.36 2.81
C VAL A 136 0.85 5.31 3.07
N GLY A 137 0.59 6.41 3.78
CA GLY A 137 1.66 7.35 4.17
C GLY A 137 2.61 6.71 5.17
N LEU A 138 3.93 6.84 4.96
CA LEU A 138 4.91 6.42 5.96
C LEU A 138 4.81 7.39 7.16
N PRO A 139 4.66 6.89 8.39
CA PRO A 139 4.76 7.73 9.58
C PRO A 139 6.13 8.42 9.64
N LYS A 140 6.16 9.73 9.89
CA LYS A 140 7.41 10.50 9.99
C LYS A 140 8.12 10.19 11.30
N LEU A 141 9.45 10.21 11.30
CA LEU A 141 10.26 10.17 12.53
C LEU A 141 10.21 11.55 13.22
N VAL A 142 9.09 11.93 13.84
CA VAL A 142 9.02 13.15 14.65
C VAL A 142 9.48 12.81 16.06
N ASN A 143 10.47 13.55 16.58
CA ASN A 143 10.94 13.40 17.95
C ASN A 143 9.74 13.48 18.92
N GLY A 144 9.54 12.43 19.71
CA GLY A 144 8.45 12.32 20.70
C GLY A 144 7.12 11.75 20.19
N GLN A 145 6.92 11.52 18.88
CA GLN A 145 5.68 10.93 18.35
C GLN A 145 5.68 9.39 18.33
N TYR A 146 6.87 8.79 18.25
CA TYR A 146 7.07 7.34 18.31
C TYR A 146 8.14 7.08 19.37
N SER A 147 7.74 6.54 20.50
CA SER A 147 8.64 6.25 21.63
C SER A 147 9.20 4.83 21.55
N SER A 148 8.52 3.95 20.80
CA SER A 148 8.88 2.56 20.63
C SER A 148 8.82 2.13 19.15
N PRO A 149 9.71 1.23 18.70
CA PRO A 149 9.58 0.53 17.42
C PRO A 149 8.20 -0.11 17.20
N LEU A 150 7.52 -0.52 18.28
CA LEU A 150 6.19 -1.12 18.23
C LEU A 150 5.09 -0.13 17.83
N ASP A 151 5.33 1.17 18.00
CA ASP A 151 4.36 2.21 17.62
C ASP A 151 4.16 2.25 16.09
N PHE A 152 5.19 1.88 15.31
CA PHE A 152 5.08 1.73 13.86
C PHE A 152 4.18 0.57 13.47
N VAL A 153 4.21 -0.54 14.21
CA VAL A 153 3.31 -1.69 14.00
C VAL A 153 1.88 -1.31 14.34
N ALA A 154 1.66 -0.64 15.47
CA ALA A 154 0.33 -0.15 15.85
C ALA A 154 -0.20 0.87 14.83
N HIS A 155 0.66 1.75 14.31
CA HIS A 155 0.29 2.70 13.27
C HIS A 155 -0.09 1.99 11.96
N ALA A 156 0.72 1.03 11.51
CA ALA A 156 0.44 0.23 10.33
C ALA A 156 -0.92 -0.48 10.45
N GLN A 157 -1.18 -1.14 11.59
CA GLN A 157 -2.45 -1.81 11.84
C GLN A 157 -3.64 -0.83 11.76
N ARG A 158 -3.59 0.31 12.45
CA ARG A 158 -4.69 1.29 12.43
C ARG A 158 -4.96 1.79 11.02
N LEU A 159 -3.91 2.10 10.27
CA LEU A 159 -4.02 2.64 8.93
C LEU A 159 -4.56 1.61 7.94
N ILE A 160 -4.03 0.37 7.96
CA ILE A 160 -4.51 -0.73 7.13
C ILE A 160 -5.96 -1.07 7.47
N LYS A 161 -6.31 -1.20 8.76
CA LYS A 161 -7.68 -1.48 9.20
C LYS A 161 -8.65 -0.40 8.74
N ARG A 162 -8.27 0.88 8.84
CA ARG A 162 -9.09 1.99 8.33
C ARG A 162 -9.28 1.91 6.81
N LYS A 163 -8.20 1.70 6.06
CA LYS A 163 -8.22 1.60 4.59
C LYS A 163 -8.98 0.36 4.09
N ARG A 164 -8.95 -0.75 4.83
CA ARG A 164 -9.75 -1.95 4.54
C ARG A 164 -11.25 -1.73 4.78
N ASN A 165 -11.59 -0.92 5.77
CA ASN A 165 -12.98 -0.56 6.07
C ASN A 165 -13.53 0.53 5.13
N SER A 166 -12.74 1.03 4.18
CA SER A 166 -13.20 1.99 3.18
C SER A 166 -13.39 1.31 1.83
N LEU A 167 -14.32 1.84 1.02
CA LEU A 167 -14.56 1.31 -0.33
C LEU A 167 -13.52 1.81 -1.35
N ALA A 168 -12.43 2.45 -0.90
CA ALA A 168 -11.43 3.05 -1.77
C ALA A 168 -10.80 2.04 -2.74
N VAL A 169 -10.48 0.83 -2.27
CA VAL A 169 -9.92 -0.25 -3.12
C VAL A 169 -10.87 -0.62 -4.25
N TYR A 170 -12.15 -0.78 -3.91
CA TYR A 170 -13.21 -1.15 -4.85
C TYR A 170 -13.44 -0.02 -5.88
N LEU A 171 -13.56 1.23 -5.41
CA LEU A 171 -13.74 2.39 -6.26
C LEU A 171 -12.54 2.61 -7.19
N THR A 172 -11.31 2.42 -6.71
CA THR A 172 -10.11 2.46 -7.55
C THR A 172 -10.16 1.37 -8.63
N GLY A 173 -10.59 0.15 -8.30
CA GLY A 173 -10.78 -0.91 -9.30
C GLY A 173 -11.79 -0.53 -10.38
N GLN A 174 -12.97 -0.03 -9.99
CA GLN A 174 -13.98 0.45 -10.93
C GLN A 174 -13.48 1.60 -11.80
N PHE A 175 -12.72 2.52 -11.22
CA PHE A 175 -12.12 3.65 -11.94
C PHE A 175 -11.10 3.20 -12.99
N LEU A 176 -10.23 2.25 -12.65
CA LEU A 176 -9.28 1.66 -13.61
C LEU A 176 -9.99 0.94 -14.75
N GLU A 177 -11.05 0.18 -14.45
CA GLU A 177 -11.88 -0.48 -15.47
C GLU A 177 -12.59 0.53 -16.38
N MET A 178 -13.08 1.64 -15.83
CA MET A 178 -13.66 2.72 -16.60
C MET A 178 -12.64 3.37 -17.53
N ILE A 179 -11.42 3.67 -17.05
CA ILE A 179 -10.34 4.19 -17.90
C ILE A 179 -10.04 3.19 -19.03
N ARG A 180 -9.92 1.90 -18.70
CA ARG A 180 -9.64 0.84 -19.68
C ARG A 180 -10.72 0.77 -20.77
N LYS A 181 -12.00 0.84 -20.39
CA LYS A 181 -13.13 0.78 -21.33
C LYS A 181 -13.25 2.03 -22.19
N LEU A 182 -13.02 3.22 -21.63
CA LEU A 182 -13.23 4.49 -22.33
C LEU A 182 -12.02 4.99 -23.11
N ARG A 183 -10.80 4.72 -22.63
CA ARG A 183 -9.54 5.27 -23.15
C ARG A 183 -8.53 4.21 -23.57
N GLY A 184 -8.89 2.93 -23.47
CA GLY A 184 -8.04 1.82 -23.83
C GLY A 184 -7.10 1.36 -22.71
N PRO A 185 -6.51 0.15 -22.87
CA PRO A 185 -5.60 -0.45 -21.89
C PRO A 185 -4.32 0.36 -21.68
N GLU A 186 -3.81 1.06 -22.70
CA GLU A 186 -2.60 1.88 -22.61
C GLU A 186 -2.82 3.10 -21.70
N ALA A 187 -4.02 3.68 -21.70
CA ALA A 187 -4.35 4.76 -20.79
C ALA A 187 -4.41 4.28 -19.34
N ALA A 188 -4.99 3.09 -19.10
CA ALA A 188 -5.00 2.48 -17.77
C ALA A 188 -3.58 2.13 -17.30
N ALA A 189 -2.75 1.56 -18.17
CA ALA A 189 -1.36 1.25 -17.88
C ALA A 189 -0.54 2.51 -17.54
N ARG A 190 -0.71 3.60 -18.30
CA ARG A 190 -0.07 4.90 -18.01
C ARG A 190 -0.52 5.47 -16.66
N PHE A 191 -1.80 5.34 -16.31
CA PHE A 191 -2.29 5.78 -15.00
C PHE A 191 -1.63 4.97 -13.87
N ILE A 192 -1.62 3.64 -13.98
CA ILE A 192 -0.96 2.76 -13.00
C ILE A 192 0.51 3.13 -12.89
N HIS A 193 1.24 3.18 -14.00
CA HIS A 193 2.65 3.56 -14.01
C HIS A 193 2.90 4.90 -13.31
N LYS A 194 2.07 5.92 -13.59
CA LYS A 194 2.14 7.23 -12.93
C LYS A 194 1.89 7.14 -11.42
N THR A 195 0.93 6.31 -10.97
CA THR A 195 0.69 6.06 -9.55
C THR A 195 1.92 5.51 -8.84
N PHE A 196 2.58 4.52 -9.44
CA PHE A 196 3.81 3.93 -8.90
C PHE A 196 4.94 4.97 -8.86
N LYS A 197 5.16 5.71 -9.96
CA LYS A 197 6.18 6.77 -10.05
C LYS A 197 5.98 7.93 -9.06
N ASN A 198 4.73 8.25 -8.74
CA ASN A 198 4.39 9.32 -7.78
C ASN A 198 4.59 8.91 -6.32
N SER A 199 4.68 7.61 -6.04
CA SER A 199 4.84 7.06 -4.69
C SER A 199 6.31 6.76 -4.38
N SER A 200 6.65 6.58 -3.10
CA SER A 200 8.04 6.34 -2.69
C SER A 200 8.44 4.88 -2.84
N THR A 201 7.61 3.95 -2.40
CA THR A 201 7.94 2.52 -2.45
C THR A 201 6.68 1.67 -2.52
N THR A 202 6.85 0.37 -2.73
CA THR A 202 5.76 -0.59 -2.83
C THR A 202 5.99 -1.74 -1.87
N ILE A 203 4.94 -2.17 -1.18
CA ILE A 203 4.92 -3.41 -0.42
C ILE A 203 3.82 -4.29 -1.00
N SER A 204 4.20 -5.51 -1.40
CA SER A 204 3.29 -6.61 -1.64
C SER A 204 3.46 -7.62 -0.52
N ASN A 205 2.39 -8.19 0.02
CA ASN A 205 2.53 -9.29 0.96
C ASN A 205 1.59 -10.46 0.64
N MET A 206 2.08 -11.67 0.91
CA MET A 206 1.59 -12.96 0.41
C MET A 206 1.19 -13.96 1.52
N ILE A 207 1.09 -13.53 2.79
CA ILE A 207 0.64 -14.39 3.90
C ILE A 207 -0.82 -14.11 4.24
#